data_AF-A0A9Q3CQN3-F1
#
_entry.id   AF-A0A9Q3CQN3-F1
#
_cell.length_a   1.000
_cell.length_b   1.000
_cell.length_c   1.000
_cell.angle_alpha   90.00
_cell.angle_beta   90.00
_cell.angle_gamma   90.00
#
_symmetry.space_group_name_H-M   'P 1'
#
loop_
_entity.id
_entity.type
_entity.pdbx_description
1 polymer ?
#
loop_
_entity_poly.entity_id
_entity_poly.type
_entity_poly.pdbx_seq_one_letter_code
_entity_poly.pdbx_strand_id
1 'polypeptide(L)'
;MNHQQIIKKDEIKASKFFVVNVDSFSNLVNSIQKELWRYSNYRSILQDLGKGKSFQDYSLDSSSQLILFKDQVVSPNDPKIQLSIFQKPHDSPLARHPGQGKTLKPIKKDFHWSGMTQFIKDYVSSCQQCSTHKNIHHNRFRLLKPLPIPNGP
;
A
#
# COMPACT_ATOMS: atom_id res chain seq x y z
N MET A 1 -32.59 29.97 -3.59
CA MET A 1 -31.91 28.76 -4.11
C MET A 1 -30.44 29.09 -4.18
N ASN A 2 -29.68 28.68 -3.17
CA ASN A 2 -28.33 29.19 -2.92
C ASN A 2 -27.33 28.04 -2.80
N HIS A 3 -26.14 28.25 -3.37
CA HIS A 3 -24.89 27.49 -3.21
C HIS A 3 -24.97 25.99 -3.54
N GLN A 4 -24.17 25.40 -4.43
CA GLN A 4 -22.74 25.58 -4.64
C GLN A 4 -22.37 25.18 -6.08
N GLN A 5 -21.72 26.08 -6.80
CA GLN A 5 -20.80 25.71 -7.88
C GLN A 5 -19.40 25.49 -7.26
N ILE A 6 -18.56 24.82 -8.05
CA ILE A 6 -17.09 24.79 -7.99
C ILE A 6 -16.51 23.64 -7.16
N ILE A 7 -16.46 22.45 -7.77
CA ILE A 7 -15.24 21.63 -7.72
C ILE A 7 -14.80 21.45 -9.16
N LYS A 8 -13.72 22.14 -9.55
CA LYS A 8 -13.12 22.00 -10.88
C LYS A 8 -12.70 20.54 -11.05
N LYS A 9 -13.19 19.95 -12.15
CA LYS A 9 -13.08 18.55 -12.56
C LYS A 9 -11.70 18.16 -13.10
N ASP A 10 -10.72 19.05 -13.04
CA ASP A 10 -9.44 18.86 -13.69
C ASP A 10 -8.30 18.87 -12.67
N GLU A 11 -7.52 17.78 -12.70
CA GLU A 11 -6.17 17.63 -12.14
C GLU A 11 -5.97 17.16 -10.70
N ILE A 12 -6.97 16.56 -10.08
CA ILE A 12 -6.62 15.41 -9.22
C ILE A 12 -6.18 14.32 -10.19
N LYS A 13 -4.87 14.13 -10.36
CA LYS A 13 -4.26 12.97 -11.04
C LYS A 13 -4.81 11.70 -10.40
N ALA A 14 -5.98 11.30 -10.88
CA ALA A 14 -6.57 10.01 -10.66
C ALA A 14 -5.54 8.96 -11.09
N SER A 15 -5.40 7.90 -10.29
CA SER A 15 -4.65 6.68 -10.63
C SER A 15 -3.17 6.57 -10.21
N LYS A 16 -2.82 6.99 -8.99
CA LYS A 16 -1.62 6.44 -8.30
C LYS A 16 -1.78 6.11 -6.81
N PHE A 17 -2.93 6.39 -6.18
CA PHE A 17 -3.17 6.02 -4.80
C PHE A 17 -4.44 5.18 -4.74
N PHE A 18 -4.29 3.89 -4.42
CA PHE A 18 -5.42 2.98 -4.23
C PHE A 18 -6.25 3.47 -3.02
N VAL A 19 -7.28 4.26 -3.32
CA VAL A 19 -8.38 4.72 -2.46
C VAL A 19 -7.97 4.96 -1.00
N VAL A 20 -7.23 6.04 -0.79
CA VAL A 20 -7.12 6.65 0.53
C VAL A 20 -8.09 7.83 0.52
N ASN A 21 -9.08 7.82 1.41
CA ASN A 21 -9.88 9.01 1.73
C ASN A 21 -8.93 10.22 1.88
N VAL A 22 -9.29 11.37 1.29
CA VAL A 22 -8.44 12.57 1.17
C VAL A 22 -7.89 13.01 2.53
N ASP A 23 -8.69 12.92 3.60
CA ASP A 23 -8.28 13.31 4.96
C ASP A 23 -7.18 12.39 5.51
N SER A 24 -7.22 11.11 5.14
CA SER A 24 -6.22 10.13 5.55
C SER A 24 -4.95 10.19 4.72
N PHE A 25 -5.00 10.71 3.50
CA PHE A 25 -3.82 10.88 2.65
C PHE A 25 -2.96 12.05 3.13
N SER A 26 -3.58 13.21 3.37
CA SER A 26 -2.87 14.40 3.89
C SER A 26 -2.17 14.11 5.22
N ASN A 27 -2.82 13.37 6.12
CA ASN A 27 -2.22 12.95 7.39
C ASN A 27 -1.01 12.01 7.21
N LEU A 28 -1.08 11.09 6.24
CA LEU A 28 0.02 10.19 5.92
C LEU A 28 1.21 10.96 5.33
N VAL A 29 0.96 11.86 4.36
CA VAL A 29 1.99 12.70 3.75
C VAL A 29 2.69 13.56 4.81
N ASN A 30 1.93 14.24 5.66
CA ASN A 30 2.49 15.05 6.75
C ASN A 30 3.36 14.22 7.71
N SER A 31 2.92 13.00 8.04
CA SER A 31 3.68 12.08 8.91
C SER A 31 4.98 11.63 8.24
N ILE A 32 4.93 11.26 6.97
CA ILE A 32 6.11 10.88 6.17
C ILE A 32 7.09 12.05 6.11
N GLN A 33 6.64 13.24 5.72
CA GLN A 33 7.49 14.43 5.65
C GLN A 33 8.19 14.69 6.99
N LYS A 34 7.41 14.75 8.08
CA LYS A 34 7.94 15.02 9.43
C LYS A 34 9.02 14.03 9.83
N GLU A 35 8.82 12.73 9.58
CA GLU A 35 9.79 11.71 9.92
C GLU A 35 11.00 11.72 8.97
N LEU A 36 10.81 11.92 7.66
CA LEU A 36 11.93 12.05 6.71
C LEU A 36 12.89 13.18 7.10
N TRP A 37 12.38 14.29 7.63
CA TRP A 37 13.21 15.40 8.13
C TRP A 37 14.05 15.06 9.36
N ARG A 38 13.67 14.05 10.15
CA ARG A 38 14.41 13.62 11.35
C ARG A 38 15.59 12.71 11.03
N TYR A 39 15.45 11.88 9.99
CA TYR A 39 16.48 10.95 9.58
C TYR A 39 17.58 11.66 8.76
N SER A 40 18.82 11.60 9.24
CA SER A 40 19.96 12.34 8.67
C SER A 40 20.23 12.00 7.21
N ASN A 41 20.06 10.74 6.81
CA ASN A 41 20.26 10.26 5.45
C ASN A 41 19.23 10.83 4.45
N TYR A 42 17.97 11.02 4.85
CA TYR A 42 16.96 11.61 3.98
C TYR A 42 17.04 13.13 3.96
N ARG A 43 17.43 13.74 5.09
CA ARG A 43 17.66 15.19 5.19
C ARG A 43 18.74 15.67 4.23
N SER A 44 19.87 14.97 4.11
CA SER A 44 20.92 15.32 3.15
C SER A 44 20.42 15.25 1.70
N ILE A 45 19.66 14.20 1.36
CA ILE A 45 19.06 14.03 0.03
C ILE A 45 18.08 15.18 -0.26
N LEU A 46 17.20 15.54 0.67
CA LEU A 46 16.26 16.66 0.52
C LEU A 46 16.98 17.98 0.28
N GLN A 47 18.05 18.26 1.04
CA GLN A 47 18.84 19.49 0.88
C GLN A 47 19.55 19.54 -0.46
N ASP A 48 20.11 18.43 -0.91
CA ASP A 48 20.82 18.37 -2.18
C ASP A 48 19.85 18.45 -3.37
N LEU A 49 18.71 17.76 -3.32
CA LEU A 49 17.63 17.88 -4.31
C LEU A 49 17.09 19.32 -4.37
N GLY A 50 16.92 19.97 -3.22
CA GLY A 50 16.48 21.37 -3.15
C GLY A 50 17.50 22.37 -3.71
N LYS A 51 18.78 22.01 -3.77
CA LYS A 51 19.85 22.79 -4.42
C LYS A 51 19.99 22.48 -5.92
N GLY A 52 19.10 21.65 -6.48
CA GLY A 52 19.14 21.26 -7.88
C GLY A 52 20.15 20.17 -8.21
N LYS A 53 20.73 19.49 -7.21
CA LYS A 53 21.54 18.30 -7.48
C LYS A 53 20.62 17.16 -7.88
N SER A 54 20.96 16.48 -8.96
CA SER A 54 20.27 15.27 -9.39
C SER A 54 20.94 14.05 -8.77
N PHE A 55 20.13 13.12 -8.28
CA PHE A 55 20.57 11.81 -7.83
C PHE A 55 19.99 10.77 -8.77
N GLN A 56 20.78 9.73 -9.07
CA GLN A 56 20.30 8.61 -9.86
C GLN A 56 19.11 7.96 -9.13
N ASP A 57 18.01 7.77 -9.85
CA ASP A 57 16.74 7.18 -9.37
C ASP A 57 15.94 7.99 -8.31
N TYR A 58 16.47 9.07 -7.74
CA TYR A 58 15.74 9.89 -6.76
C TYR A 58 15.23 11.19 -7.37
N SER A 59 14.01 11.57 -7.01
CA SER A 59 13.41 12.84 -7.37
C SER A 59 12.61 13.44 -6.20
N LEU A 60 12.34 14.74 -6.26
CA LEU A 60 11.47 15.44 -5.32
C LEU A 60 10.14 15.71 -5.99
N ASP A 61 9.04 15.28 -5.38
CA ASP A 61 7.71 15.68 -5.86
C ASP A 61 7.42 17.12 -5.45
N SER A 62 7.31 18.03 -6.41
CA SER A 62 7.10 19.46 -6.15
C SER A 62 5.77 19.75 -5.44
N SER A 63 4.75 18.90 -5.64
CA SER A 63 3.41 19.11 -5.06
C SER A 63 3.33 18.65 -3.60
N SER A 64 3.85 17.45 -3.30
CA SER A 64 3.80 16.87 -1.95
C SER A 64 5.09 17.04 -1.16
N GLN A 65 6.15 17.61 -1.73
CA GLN A 65 7.50 17.70 -1.13
C GLN A 65 8.03 16.36 -0.60
N LEU A 66 7.61 15.26 -1.22
CA LEU A 66 8.05 13.91 -0.86
C LEU A 66 9.24 13.49 -1.73
N ILE A 67 10.14 12.69 -1.13
CA ILE A 67 11.20 12.01 -1.88
C ILE A 67 10.57 10.84 -2.63
N LEU A 68 10.85 10.75 -3.92
CA LEU A 68 10.52 9.60 -4.75
C LEU A 68 11.79 8.82 -5.08
N PHE A 69 11.68 7.50 -5.12
CA PHE A 69 12.70 6.59 -5.65
C PHE A 69 12.05 5.77 -6.77
N LYS A 70 12.52 5.90 -8.02
CA LYS A 70 11.91 5.23 -9.20
C LYS A 70 10.38 5.42 -9.27
N ASP A 71 9.93 6.66 -9.07
CA ASP A 71 8.51 7.06 -9.01
C ASP A 71 7.69 6.50 -7.83
N GLN A 72 8.34 5.92 -6.82
CA GLN A 72 7.71 5.39 -5.60
C GLN A 72 7.98 6.33 -4.42
N VAL A 73 6.96 6.62 -3.61
CA VAL A 73 7.12 7.44 -2.41
C VAL A 73 8.01 6.71 -1.41
N VAL A 74 9.10 7.37 -1.01
CA VAL A 74 10.00 6.84 0.01
C VAL A 74 9.34 6.99 1.38
N SER A 75 9.08 5.85 2.02
CA SER A 75 8.59 5.82 3.39
C SER A 75 9.77 5.66 4.37
N PRO A 76 9.77 6.39 5.49
CA PRO A 76 10.75 6.19 6.55
C PRO A 76 10.64 4.79 7.17
N ASN A 77 11.70 4.34 7.83
CA ASN A 77 11.72 3.08 8.56
C ASN A 77 10.98 3.17 9.92
N ASP A 78 9.78 3.73 9.93
CA ASP A 78 8.90 3.81 11.09
C ASP A 78 7.75 2.78 10.95
N PRO A 79 7.64 1.79 11.86
CA PRO A 79 6.59 0.79 11.82
C PRO A 79 5.16 1.36 11.82
N LYS A 80 4.91 2.51 12.46
CA LYS A 80 3.57 3.14 12.50
C LYS A 80 3.19 3.68 11.12
N ILE A 81 4.14 4.33 10.44
CA ILE A 81 3.93 4.85 9.09
C ILE A 81 3.74 3.69 8.11
N GLN A 82 4.62 2.69 8.17
CA GLN A 82 4.51 1.48 7.33
C GLN A 82 3.19 0.74 7.56
N LEU A 83 2.75 0.63 8.82
CA LEU A 83 1.46 0.04 9.15
C LEU A 83 0.32 0.86 8.54
N SER A 84 0.31 2.18 8.65
CA SER A 84 -0.75 3.01 8.04
C SER A 84 -0.84 2.90 6.52
N ILE A 85 0.29 2.69 5.83
CA ILE A 85 0.36 2.41 4.39
C ILE A 85 -0.27 1.04 4.08
N PHE A 86 0.02 0.05 4.91
CA PHE A 86 -0.37 -1.35 4.72
C PHE A 86 -1.80 -1.69 5.20
N GLN A 87 -2.28 -1.05 6.27
CA GLN A 87 -3.45 -1.49 7.02
C GLN A 87 -4.71 -1.46 6.17
N LYS A 88 -4.90 -0.41 5.37
CA LYS A 88 -6.09 -0.28 4.50
C LYS A 88 -6.17 -1.36 3.40
N PRO A 89 -5.13 -1.60 2.58
CA PRO A 89 -5.20 -2.63 1.54
C PRO A 89 -5.30 -4.05 2.08
N HIS A 90 -5.17 -4.28 3.40
CA HIS A 90 -5.26 -5.61 4.00
C HIS A 90 -6.43 -5.80 4.97
N ASP A 91 -6.58 -4.90 5.95
CA ASP A 91 -7.54 -5.02 7.06
C ASP A 91 -8.91 -4.40 6.75
N SER A 92 -9.06 -3.70 5.63
CA SER A 92 -10.37 -3.22 5.21
C SER A 92 -11.33 -4.41 4.98
N PRO A 93 -12.58 -4.36 5.47
CA PRO A 93 -13.59 -5.38 5.18
C PRO A 93 -13.75 -5.65 3.67
N LEU A 94 -13.52 -4.63 2.83
CA LEU A 94 -13.59 -4.74 1.38
C LEU A 94 -12.36 -5.42 0.76
N ALA A 95 -11.20 -5.36 1.43
CA ALA A 95 -9.95 -5.93 0.94
C ALA A 95 -9.94 -7.46 1.01
N ARG A 96 -10.77 -8.05 1.89
CA ARG A 96 -10.92 -9.51 2.04
C ARG A 96 -9.58 -10.20 2.36
N HIS A 97 -8.77 -9.57 3.21
CA HIS A 97 -7.53 -10.13 3.75
C HIS A 97 -6.65 -10.85 2.69
N PRO A 98 -6.16 -10.10 1.69
CA PRO A 98 -5.39 -10.67 0.60
C PRO A 98 -4.09 -11.29 1.10
N GLY A 99 -3.70 -12.41 0.49
CA GLY A 99 -2.41 -13.04 0.76
C GLY A 99 -1.22 -12.15 0.35
N GLN A 100 -0.04 -12.48 0.86
CA GLN A 100 1.19 -11.66 0.79
C GLN A 100 1.44 -11.02 -0.59
N GLY A 101 1.40 -11.81 -1.67
CA GLY A 101 1.66 -11.29 -3.02
C GLY A 101 0.62 -10.29 -3.53
N LYS A 102 -0.66 -10.52 -3.21
CA LYS A 102 -1.77 -9.62 -3.59
C LYS A 102 -1.70 -8.30 -2.84
N THR A 103 -1.19 -8.31 -1.61
CA THR A 103 -0.99 -7.11 -0.79
C THR A 103 0.28 -6.36 -1.19
N LEU A 104 1.38 -7.08 -1.47
CA LEU A 104 2.68 -6.49 -1.77
C LEU A 104 2.68 -5.72 -3.10
N LYS A 105 1.99 -6.25 -4.12
CA LYS A 105 2.00 -5.70 -5.49
C LYS A 105 1.53 -4.23 -5.57
N PRO A 106 0.34 -3.85 -5.06
CA PRO A 106 -0.11 -2.46 -5.11
C PRO A 106 0.77 -1.55 -4.24
N ILE A 107 1.18 -1.99 -3.06
CA ILE A 107 2.00 -1.15 -2.18
C ILE A 107 3.36 -0.88 -2.81
N LYS A 108 4.00 -1.90 -3.43
CA LYS A 108 5.28 -1.73 -4.14
C LYS A 108 5.19 -0.83 -5.37
N LYS A 109 4.00 -0.60 -5.91
CA LYS A 109 3.82 0.31 -7.04
C LYS A 109 3.96 1.77 -6.60
N ASP A 110 3.48 2.07 -5.39
CA ASP A 110 3.29 3.45 -4.94
C ASP A 110 4.31 3.85 -3.85
N PHE A 111 4.87 2.87 -3.12
CA PHE A 111 5.75 3.10 -1.98
C PHE A 111 7.02 2.25 -2.00
N HIS A 112 8.07 2.80 -1.39
CA HIS A 112 9.36 2.14 -1.21
C HIS A 112 9.91 2.36 0.21
N TRP A 113 10.37 1.29 0.86
CA TRP A 113 11.21 1.36 2.07
C TRP A 113 12.06 0.11 2.24
N SER A 114 13.12 0.22 3.04
CA SER A 114 13.99 -0.92 3.33
C SER A 114 13.26 -1.94 4.19
N GLY A 115 13.33 -3.23 3.83
CA GLY A 115 12.63 -4.29 4.57
C GLY A 115 11.13 -4.42 4.27
N MET A 116 10.57 -3.64 3.35
CA MET A 116 9.14 -3.68 2.97
C MET A 116 8.57 -5.08 2.74
N THR A 117 9.29 -5.89 1.98
CA THR A 117 8.81 -7.24 1.65
C THR A 117 8.74 -8.12 2.90
N GLN A 118 9.72 -7.99 3.80
CA GLN A 118 9.76 -8.77 5.04
C GLN A 118 8.65 -8.31 6.00
N PHE A 119 8.52 -7.00 6.22
CA PHE A 119 7.45 -6.41 7.03
C PHE A 119 6.06 -6.91 6.60
N ILE A 120 5.76 -6.85 5.30
CA ILE A 120 4.47 -7.28 4.75
C ILE A 120 4.26 -8.79 4.92
N LYS A 121 5.31 -9.61 4.70
CA LYS A 121 5.24 -11.05 4.90
C LYS A 121 4.93 -11.41 6.35
N ASP A 122 5.62 -10.77 7.30
CA ASP A 122 5.47 -11.04 8.72
C ASP A 122 4.07 -10.65 9.20
N TYR A 123 3.60 -9.46 8.81
CA TYR A 123 2.26 -9.00 9.16
C TYR A 123 1.17 -9.95 8.64
N VAL A 124 1.18 -10.25 7.34
CA VAL A 124 0.15 -11.11 6.72
C VAL A 124 0.21 -12.53 7.31
N SER A 125 1.38 -13.01 7.72
CA SER A 125 1.53 -14.32 8.36
C SER A 125 0.98 -14.35 9.78
N SER A 126 1.11 -13.25 10.53
CA SER A 126 0.50 -13.09 11.86
C SER A 126 -1.01 -12.81 11.83
N CYS A 127 -1.61 -12.53 10.66
CA CYS A 127 -3.03 -12.22 10.56
C CYS A 127 -3.90 -13.46 10.79
N GLN A 128 -4.67 -13.45 11.87
CA GLN A 128 -5.60 -14.52 12.23
C GLN A 128 -6.64 -14.77 11.12
N GLN A 129 -7.20 -13.71 10.52
CA GLN A 129 -8.17 -13.85 9.43
C GLN A 129 -7.54 -14.50 8.20
N CYS A 130 -6.32 -14.12 7.81
CA CYS A 130 -5.61 -14.81 6.73
C CYS A 130 -5.34 -16.29 7.05
N SER A 131 -5.00 -16.61 8.30
CA SER A 131 -4.72 -17.97 8.74
C SER A 131 -5.95 -18.87 8.67
N THR A 132 -7.11 -18.41 9.15
CA THR A 132 -8.35 -19.21 9.13
C THR A 132 -8.78 -19.57 7.71
N HIS A 133 -8.69 -18.64 6.74
CA HIS A 133 -9.06 -18.91 5.35
C HIS A 133 -8.08 -19.86 4.64
N LYS A 134 -6.80 -19.87 5.00
CA LYS A 134 -5.80 -20.81 4.43
C LYS A 134 -6.05 -22.26 4.86
N ASN A 135 -6.60 -22.47 6.07
CA ASN A 135 -6.82 -23.80 6.64
C ASN A 135 -8.02 -24.56 6.05
N ILE A 136 -8.82 -23.94 5.16
CA ILE A 136 -10.05 -24.55 4.64
C ILE A 136 -9.77 -25.58 3.52
N HIS A 137 -8.58 -25.61 2.92
CA HIS A 137 -8.36 -26.33 1.66
C HIS A 137 -7.65 -27.70 1.74
N HIS A 138 -7.25 -28.20 2.91
CA HIS A 138 -6.38 -29.38 2.95
C HIS A 138 -6.92 -30.69 3.54
N ASN A 139 -8.19 -30.80 3.93
CA ASN A 139 -8.67 -32.12 4.37
C ASN A 139 -10.18 -32.38 4.24
N ARG A 140 -10.73 -32.40 3.01
CA ARG A 140 -11.92 -33.20 2.66
C ARG A 140 -11.97 -33.60 1.18
N PHE A 141 -10.87 -34.08 0.61
CA PHE A 141 -10.98 -35.04 -0.50
C PHE A 141 -11.16 -36.44 0.08
N ARG A 142 -12.26 -36.66 0.81
CA ARG A 142 -12.76 -38.02 1.00
C ARG A 142 -13.39 -38.38 -0.34
N LEU A 143 -12.81 -39.38 -1.02
CA LEU A 143 -13.28 -40.04 -2.24
C LEU A 143 -14.70 -39.62 -2.65
N LEU A 144 -14.81 -38.62 -3.54
CA LEU A 144 -16.05 -38.43 -4.29
C LEU A 144 -16.18 -39.66 -5.19
N LYS A 145 -16.90 -40.67 -4.72
CA LYS A 145 -17.33 -41.77 -5.59
C LYS A 145 -18.25 -41.15 -6.64
N PRO A 146 -17.97 -41.29 -7.95
CA PRO A 146 -18.93 -40.89 -8.96
C PRO A 146 -20.25 -41.62 -8.72
N LEU A 147 -21.37 -40.91 -8.85
CA LEU A 147 -22.70 -41.53 -8.79
C LEU A 147 -22.80 -42.54 -9.95
N PRO A 148 -23.34 -43.75 -9.71
CA PRO A 148 -23.59 -44.67 -10.81
C PRO A 148 -24.54 -44.02 -11.81
N ILE A 149 -24.17 -44.10 -13.10
CA ILE A 149 -25.00 -43.58 -14.19
C ILE A 149 -26.29 -44.39 -14.20
N PRO A 150 -27.48 -43.77 -14.15
CA PRO A 150 -28.73 -44.50 -14.29
C PRO A 150 -28.79 -45.10 -15.70
N ASN A 151 -29.10 -46.39 -15.80
CA ASN A 151 -29.50 -46.97 -17.07
C ASN A 151 -30.86 -46.34 -17.43
N GLY A 152 -30.91 -45.63 -18.55
CA GLY A 152 -32.14 -45.05 -19.08
C GLY A 152 -33.18 -46.12 -19.44
N PRO A 153 -34.44 -45.72 -19.66
CA PRO A 153 -35.53 -46.61 -20.08
C PRO A 153 -35.30 -47.21 -21.47
#